data_AF-A0A3R8ZCH7-F1
#
_entry.id   AF-A0A3R8ZCH7-F1
#
_cell.length_a   1.000
_cell.length_b   1.000
_cell.length_c   1.000
_cell.angle_alpha   90.00
_cell.angle_beta   90.00
_cell.angle_gamma   90.00
#
_symmetry.space_group_name_H-M   'P 1'
#
loop_
_entity.id
_entity.type
_entity.pdbx_description
1 polymer ?
#
loop_
_entity_poly.entity_id
_entity_poly.type
_entity_poly.pdbx_seq_one_letter_code
_entity_poly.pdbx_strand_id
1 'polypeptide(L)'
;MASLPSNSSVVAAKEHLLSGNPLTRMEALVLFGCSNLPEVIFELKRDGYHVTKKNVAYAAAMARINQHAVLKPPANLPIREITFTEYRVSQ
;
A
#
# COMPACT_ATOMS: atom_id res chain seq x y z
N MET A 1 28.08 -2.73 12.17
CA MET A 1 27.40 -2.93 10.87
C MET A 1 26.34 -4.01 11.07
N ALA A 2 25.18 -3.59 11.61
CA ALA A 2 23.98 -4.41 11.74
C ALA A 2 22.80 -3.46 12.05
N SER A 3 21.96 -3.20 11.06
CA SER A 3 20.63 -2.61 11.25
C SER A 3 19.70 -3.20 10.18
N LEU A 4 18.91 -4.20 10.57
CA LEU A 4 17.74 -4.63 9.79
C LEU A 4 16.66 -3.50 9.86
N PRO A 5 15.83 -3.38 8.82
CA PRO A 5 15.60 -2.12 8.13
C PRO A 5 14.45 -1.31 8.74
N SER A 6 14.61 0.00 8.84
CA SER A 6 13.51 0.92 9.08
C SER A 6 12.58 0.94 7.85
N ASN A 7 11.52 0.11 7.87
CA ASN A 7 10.34 0.11 6.99
C ASN A 7 10.56 0.03 5.45
N SER A 8 10.90 -1.15 4.93
CA SER A 8 10.98 -1.39 3.46
C SER A 8 9.71 -1.00 2.69
N SER A 9 8.52 -1.22 3.26
CA SER A 9 7.24 -0.82 2.66
C SER A 9 7.08 0.69 2.48
N VAL A 10 7.60 1.48 3.43
CA VAL A 10 7.58 2.95 3.36
C VAL A 10 8.58 3.43 2.32
N VAL A 11 9.78 2.85 2.31
CA VAL A 11 10.81 3.15 1.30
C VAL A 11 10.28 2.87 -0.11
N ALA A 12 9.67 1.70 -0.34
CA ALA A 12 9.10 1.35 -1.64
C ALA A 12 8.00 2.33 -2.11
N ALA A 13 7.09 2.72 -1.20
CA ALA A 13 6.06 3.72 -1.51
C ALA A 13 6.66 5.10 -1.82
N LYS A 14 7.72 5.50 -1.09
CA LYS A 14 8.44 6.76 -1.32
C LYS A 14 9.15 6.75 -2.67
N GLU A 15 9.88 5.69 -3.00
CA GLU A 15 10.56 5.53 -4.29
C GLU A 15 9.57 5.52 -5.46
N HIS A 16 8.40 4.88 -5.30
CA HIS A 16 7.34 4.88 -6.29
C HIS A 16 6.84 6.31 -6.60
N LEU A 17 6.61 7.12 -5.55
CA LEU A 17 6.21 8.53 -5.68
C LEU A 17 7.33 9.40 -6.29
N LEU A 18 8.58 9.21 -5.86
CA LEU A 18 9.75 9.93 -6.40
C LEU A 18 10.03 9.61 -7.86
N SER A 19 9.58 8.44 -8.34
CA SER A 19 9.60 8.07 -9.76
C SER A 19 8.51 8.77 -10.59
N GLY A 20 7.71 9.65 -9.99
CA GLY A 20 6.65 10.41 -10.65
C GLY A 20 5.30 9.68 -10.77
N ASN A 21 5.17 8.49 -10.17
CA ASN A 21 3.93 7.74 -10.21
C ASN A 21 2.93 8.24 -9.15
N PRO A 22 1.63 8.36 -9.49
CA PRO A 22 0.61 8.72 -8.52
C PRO A 22 0.31 7.55 -7.58
N LEU A 23 -0.01 7.85 -6.32
CA LEU A 23 -0.34 6.82 -5.34
C LEU A 23 -1.49 7.25 -4.44
N THR A 24 -2.55 6.44 -4.37
CA THR A 24 -3.59 6.56 -3.35
C THR A 24 -3.25 5.72 -2.12
N ARG A 25 -3.92 5.97 -0.99
CA ARG A 25 -3.72 5.18 0.24
C ARG A 25 -4.09 3.70 0.06
N MET A 26 -5.11 3.42 -0.76
CA MET A 26 -5.50 2.04 -1.08
C MET A 26 -4.40 1.33 -1.87
N GLU A 27 -3.82 2.00 -2.87
CA GLU A 27 -2.70 1.45 -3.65
C GLU A 27 -1.45 1.26 -2.79
N ALA A 28 -1.14 2.23 -1.91
CA ALA A 28 -0.01 2.12 -0.99
C ALA A 28 -0.11 0.89 -0.08
N LEU A 29 -1.31 0.61 0.42
CA LEU A 29 -1.58 -0.56 1.25
C LEU A 29 -1.44 -1.85 0.45
N VAL A 30 -2.10 -1.95 -0.71
CA VAL A 30 -2.18 -3.20 -1.48
C VAL A 30 -0.86 -3.54 -2.19
N LEU A 31 -0.17 -2.55 -2.75
CA LEU A 31 1.03 -2.78 -3.56
C LEU A 31 2.31 -2.83 -2.73
N PHE A 32 2.37 -2.08 -1.62
CA PHE A 32 3.60 -1.92 -0.84
C PHE A 32 3.47 -2.33 0.63
N GLY A 33 2.26 -2.62 1.12
CA GLY A 33 2.03 -2.84 2.57
C GLY A 33 2.15 -1.56 3.40
N CYS A 34 2.14 -0.38 2.77
CA CYS A 34 2.26 0.90 3.47
C CYS A 34 0.90 1.35 4.00
N SER A 35 0.65 1.13 5.30
CA SER A 35 -0.61 1.45 5.97
C SER A 35 -0.81 2.94 6.26
N ASN A 36 0.30 3.70 6.39
CA ASN A 36 0.31 5.12 6.71
C ASN A 36 0.96 5.98 5.61
N LEU A 37 0.33 6.01 4.43
CA LEU A 37 0.74 6.91 3.34
C LEU A 37 0.82 8.39 3.75
N PRO A 38 -0.09 8.96 4.59
CA PRO A 38 0.00 10.35 5.02
C PRO A 38 1.36 10.72 5.65
N GLU A 39 1.98 9.83 6.44
CA GLU A 39 3.31 10.05 7.01
C GLU A 39 4.37 10.18 5.92
N VAL A 40 4.33 9.31 4.91
CA VAL A 40 5.25 9.37 3.75
C VAL A 40 5.13 10.70 3.01
N ILE A 41 3.89 11.18 2.83
CA ILE A 41 3.63 12.48 2.19
C ILE A 41 4.13 13.64 3.05
N PHE A 42 3.99 13.54 4.37
CA PHE A 42 4.52 14.53 5.31
C PHE A 42 6.06 14.59 5.23
N GLU A 43 6.73 13.45 5.28
CA GLU A 43 8.19 13.36 5.13
C GLU A 43 8.67 13.92 3.79
N LEU A 44 8.02 13.55 2.68
CA LEU A 44 8.36 14.10 1.36
C LEU A 44 8.26 15.63 1.30
N LYS A 45 7.21 16.20 1.87
CA LYS A 45 7.07 17.67 1.94
C LYS A 45 8.14 18.29 2.83
N ARG A 46 8.45 17.67 3.97
CA ARG A 46 9.50 18.11 4.89
C ARG A 46 10.87 18.09 4.22
N ASP A 47 11.13 17.08 3.39
CA ASP A 47 12.37 16.92 2.62
C ASP A 47 12.44 17.89 1.41
N GLY A 48 11.44 18.76 1.21
CA GLY A 48 11.44 19.82 0.20
C GLY A 48 10.78 19.44 -1.13
N TYR A 49 10.19 18.24 -1.25
CA TYR A 49 9.50 17.83 -2.47
C TYR A 49 8.14 18.53 -2.63
N HIS A 50 7.84 18.95 -3.86
CA HIS A 50 6.53 19.51 -4.20
C HIS A 50 5.49 18.41 -4.41
N VAL A 51 4.55 18.26 -3.47
CA VAL A 51 3.49 17.24 -3.54
C VAL A 51 2.15 17.88 -3.90
N THR A 52 1.57 17.46 -5.03
CA THR A 52 0.22 17.85 -5.47
C THR A 52 -0.82 16.78 -5.12
N LYS A 53 -2.10 17.15 -5.08
CA LYS A 53 -3.21 16.24 -4.82
C LYS A 53 -4.32 16.39 -5.86
N LYS A 54 -4.92 15.28 -6.25
CA LYS A 54 -6.08 15.23 -7.16
C LYS A 54 -7.03 14.12 -6.67
N ASN A 55 -8.33 14.38 -6.75
CA ASN A 55 -9.33 13.34 -6.51
C ASN A 55 -9.42 12.42 -7.72
N VAL A 56 -9.42 11.11 -7.48
CA VAL A 56 -9.57 10.08 -8.50
C VAL A 56 -10.75 9.18 -8.16
N ALA A 57 -11.45 8.68 -9.17
CA ALA A 57 -12.50 7.70 -8.97
C ALA A 57 -11.91 6.42 -8.37
N TYR A 58 -12.63 5.80 -7.43
CA TYR A 58 -12.23 4.53 -6.82
C TYR A 58 -11.93 3.45 -7.86
N ALA A 59 -12.79 3.34 -8.88
CA ALA A 59 -12.63 2.40 -9.98
C ALA A 59 -11.30 2.59 -10.75
N ALA A 60 -10.83 3.82 -10.91
CA ALA A 60 -9.56 4.09 -11.59
C ALA A 60 -8.35 3.62 -10.74
N ALA A 61 -8.40 3.77 -9.42
CA ALA A 61 -7.38 3.23 -8.53
C ALA A 61 -7.41 1.70 -8.50
N MET A 62 -8.60 1.09 -8.42
CA MET A 62 -8.77 -0.37 -8.51
C MET A 62 -8.22 -0.93 -9.83
N ALA A 63 -8.47 -0.26 -10.95
CA ALA A 63 -7.96 -0.70 -12.25
C ALA A 63 -6.42 -0.74 -12.28
N ARG A 64 -5.73 0.22 -11.63
CA ARG A 64 -4.27 0.21 -11.50
C ARG A 64 -3.78 -0.90 -10.57
N ILE A 65 -4.46 -1.12 -9.44
CA ILE A 65 -4.13 -2.23 -8.52
C ILE A 65 -4.19 -3.58 -9.24
N ASN A 66 -5.28 -3.83 -9.98
CA ASN A 66 -5.53 -5.10 -10.66
C ASN A 66 -4.49 -5.44 -11.74
N GLN A 67 -3.67 -4.48 -12.20
CA GLN A 67 -2.55 -4.73 -13.12
C GLN A 67 -1.39 -5.46 -12.44
N HIS A 68 -1.30 -5.40 -11.11
CA HIS A 68 -0.16 -5.90 -10.33
C HIS A 68 -0.54 -6.86 -9.22
N ALA A 69 -1.75 -6.72 -8.66
CA ALA A 69 -2.21 -7.51 -7.52
C ALA A 69 -3.56 -8.16 -7.84
N VAL A 70 -3.64 -9.47 -7.65
CA VAL A 70 -4.87 -10.25 -7.71
C VAL A 70 -4.93 -11.14 -6.49
N LEU A 71 -6.02 -11.04 -5.73
CA LEU A 71 -6.27 -11.97 -4.64
C LEU A 71 -6.86 -13.26 -5.21
N LYS A 72 -5.98 -14.17 -5.60
CA LYS A 72 -6.35 -15.50 -6.07
C LYS A 72 -5.54 -16.55 -5.30
N PRO A 73 -6.20 -17.45 -4.56
CA PRO A 73 -5.49 -18.54 -3.90
C PRO A 73 -4.87 -19.48 -4.95
N PRO A 74 -3.73 -20.12 -4.65
CA PRO A 74 -3.23 -21.23 -5.44
C PRO A 74 -4.30 -22.33 -5.58
N ALA A 75 -4.36 -23.00 -6.74
CA ALA A 75 -5.41 -23.97 -7.04
C ALA A 75 -5.44 -25.17 -6.07
N ASN A 76 -4.30 -25.50 -5.47
CA ASN A 76 -4.13 -26.59 -4.52
C ASN A 76 -4.20 -26.15 -3.04
N LEU A 77 -4.52 -24.88 -2.76
CA LEU A 77 -4.70 -24.41 -1.39
C LEU A 77 -6.07 -24.91 -0.87
N PRO A 78 -6.16 -25.60 0.29
CA PRO A 78 -7.43 -26.08 0.84
C PRO A 78 -8.23 -24.91 1.45
N ILE A 79 -8.72 -24.01 0.60
CA ILE A 79 -9.37 -22.74 1.00
C ILE A 79 -10.63 -22.93 1.86
N ARG A 80 -11.21 -24.13 1.89
CA ARG A 80 -12.40 -24.44 2.71
C ARG A 80 -12.04 -24.89 4.14
N GLU A 81 -10.77 -25.24 4.38
CA GLU A 81 -10.29 -25.77 5.66
C GLU A 81 -9.46 -24.73 6.43
N ILE A 82 -8.83 -23.79 5.73
CA ILE A 82 -8.07 -22.70 6.35
C ILE A 82 -9.03 -21.68 6.97
N THR A 83 -8.87 -21.42 8.25
CA THR A 83 -9.64 -20.41 8.99
C THR A 83 -8.81 -19.16 9.24
N PHE A 84 -9.47 -18.01 9.28
CA PHE A 84 -8.88 -16.73 9.70
C PHE A 84 -9.51 -16.28 11.01
N THR A 85 -8.72 -15.65 11.87
CA THR A 85 -9.25 -14.95 13.04
C THR A 85 -9.88 -13.63 12.58
N GLU A 86 -11.20 -13.52 12.75
CA GLU A 86 -11.93 -12.27 12.57
C GLU A 86 -12.13 -11.61 13.93
N TYR A 87 -11.63 -10.39 14.11
CA TYR A 87 -11.81 -9.62 15.33
C TYR A 87 -13.11 -8.80 15.24
N ARG A 88 -13.96 -8.89 16.26
CA ARG A 88 -15.14 -8.02 16.43
C ARG A 88 -15.04 -7.28 17.75
N VAL A 89 -15.53 -6.04 17.79
CA VAL A 89 -15.74 -5.29 19.03
C VAL A 89 -17.17 -5.54 19.49
N SER A 90 -17.37 -5.98 20.73
CA SER A 90 -18.68 -6.04 21.38
C SER A 90 -18.70 -4.98 22.48
N GLN A 91 -19.75 -4.17 22.50
CA GLN A 91 -20.08 -3.28 23.64
C GLN A 91 -21.15 -3.95 24.50
#